data_AF-A0A920RQ39-F1
#
_entry.id   AF-A0A920RQ39-F1
#
_cell.length_a   1.000
_cell.length_b   1.000
_cell.length_c   1.000
_cell.angle_alpha   90.00
_cell.angle_beta   90.00
_cell.angle_gamma   90.00
#
_symmetry.space_group_name_H-M   'P 1'
#
loop_
_entity.id
_entity.type
_entity.pdbx_description
1 polymer ?
#
loop_
_entity_poly.entity_id
_entity_poly.type
_entity_poly.pdbx_seq_one_letter_code
_entity_poly.pdbx_strand_id
1 'polypeptide(L)'
;MLDYNFPPYSVGECRMIRGPGRREIGHGALAERSVVSILPDAEAFPYTIRAISDITESNGSSSMASVCSTTLGLMAAGVPILQPVAGISIGVVAEPDGRFELLTDIIGDEDHFGTWTSRSPAASSASPEI
;
A
#
# COMPACT_ATOMS: atom_id res chain seq x y z
N MET A 1 4.99 7.19 11.62
CA MET A 1 5.73 5.91 11.64
C MET A 1 4.78 4.79 11.25
N LEU A 2 5.06 4.09 10.15
CA LEU A 2 4.32 2.92 9.70
C LEU A 2 5.24 1.70 9.61
N ASP A 3 4.97 0.71 10.44
CA ASP A 3 5.69 -0.57 10.44
C ASP A 3 4.93 -1.57 9.56
N TYR A 4 5.63 -2.22 8.62
CA TYR A 4 5.06 -3.23 7.74
C TYR A 4 5.70 -4.59 8.04
N ASN A 5 4.87 -5.56 8.40
CA ASN A 5 5.31 -6.91 8.76
C ASN A 5 4.81 -7.92 7.73
N PHE A 6 5.72 -8.75 7.21
CA PHE A 6 5.43 -9.78 6.22
C PHE A 6 5.83 -11.15 6.74
N PRO A 7 5.01 -11.76 7.60
CA PRO A 7 5.32 -13.05 8.19
C PRO A 7 5.29 -14.17 7.13
N PRO A 8 6.09 -15.24 7.29
CA PRO A 8 6.16 -16.33 6.30
C PRO A 8 4.83 -17.04 6.05
N TYR A 9 3.95 -17.10 7.06
CA TYR A 9 2.64 -17.72 6.92
C TYR A 9 1.74 -16.97 5.93
N SER A 10 2.00 -15.68 5.65
CA SER A 10 1.18 -14.87 4.74
C SER A 10 1.21 -15.39 3.29
N VAL A 11 2.24 -16.15 2.94
CA VAL A 11 2.38 -16.83 1.64
C VAL A 11 2.32 -18.35 1.79
N GLY A 12 1.87 -18.86 2.95
CA GLY A 12 1.79 -20.29 3.23
C GLY A 12 3.14 -21.00 3.44
N GLU A 13 4.22 -20.25 3.69
CA GLU A 13 5.56 -20.82 3.88
C GLU A 13 5.96 -20.91 5.35
N CYS A 14 6.81 -21.89 5.68
CA CYS A 14 7.44 -22.00 7.00
C CYS A 14 8.89 -21.49 6.93
N ARG A 15 9.15 -20.31 7.51
CA ARG A 15 10.51 -19.73 7.61
C ARG A 15 10.74 -19.16 9.01
N MET A 16 12.01 -19.00 9.38
CA MET A 16 12.37 -18.37 10.66
C MET A 16 12.01 -16.89 10.65
N ILE A 17 11.31 -16.43 11.69
CA ILE A 17 11.01 -15.00 11.89
C ILE A 17 12.31 -14.31 12.32
N ARG A 18 12.74 -13.31 11.55
CA ARG A 18 13.90 -12.45 11.83
C ARG A 18 13.42 -11.00 11.93
N GLY A 19 14.35 -10.08 12.17
CA GLY A 19 14.05 -8.64 12.06
C GLY A 19 13.65 -8.23 10.64
N PRO A 20 13.11 -7.02 10.47
CA PRO A 20 12.54 -6.58 9.20
C PRO A 20 13.58 -6.56 8.08
N GLY A 21 13.24 -7.18 6.96
CA GLY A 21 14.02 -7.19 5.73
C GLY A 21 13.90 -5.88 4.96
N ARG A 22 14.76 -5.71 3.94
CA ARG A 22 14.78 -4.50 3.10
C ARG A 22 13.44 -4.24 2.39
N ARG A 23 12.74 -5.31 1.96
CA ARG A 23 11.44 -5.19 1.29
C ARG A 23 10.35 -4.70 2.25
N GLU A 24 10.35 -5.19 3.48
CA GLU A 24 9.39 -4.77 4.50
C GLU A 24 9.56 -3.28 4.83
N ILE A 25 10.81 -2.83 5.01
CA ILE A 25 11.11 -1.40 5.23
C ILE A 25 10.68 -0.57 4.01
N GLY A 26 10.96 -1.04 2.79
CA GLY A 26 10.58 -0.34 1.56
C GLY A 26 9.08 -0.19 1.38
N HIS A 27 8.31 -1.26 1.64
CA HIS A 27 6.85 -1.22 1.60
C HIS A 27 6.25 -0.36 2.71
N GLY A 28 6.81 -0.44 3.93
CA GLY A 28 6.42 0.45 5.03
C GLY A 28 6.62 1.91 4.69
N ALA A 29 7.79 2.27 4.15
CA ALA A 29 8.08 3.65 3.72
C ALA A 29 7.17 4.11 2.57
N LEU A 30 6.83 3.24 1.61
CA LEU A 30 5.89 3.57 0.53
C LEU A 30 4.49 3.85 1.08
N ALA A 31 3.99 3.00 1.97
CA ALA A 31 2.70 3.19 2.60
C ALA A 31 2.68 4.45 3.48
N GLU A 32 3.74 4.70 4.26
CA GLU A 32 3.88 5.90 5.08
C GLU A 32 3.82 7.17 4.23
N ARG A 33 4.61 7.24 3.16
CA ARG A 33 4.60 8.39 2.25
C ARG A 33 3.25 8.67 1.62
N SER A 34 2.44 7.62 1.43
CA SER A 34 1.10 7.73 0.85
C SER A 34 0.07 8.32 1.83
N VAL A 35 0.30 8.13 3.13
CA VAL A 35 -0.63 8.55 4.20
C VAL A 35 -0.19 9.85 4.89
N VAL A 36 1.11 10.17 4.91
CA VAL A 36 1.63 11.37 5.57
C VAL A 36 0.99 12.66 5.06
N SER A 37 0.63 12.74 3.79
CA SER A 37 0.00 13.94 3.19
C SER A 37 -1.43 14.20 3.67
N ILE A 38 -2.09 13.22 4.30
CA ILE A 38 -3.45 13.36 4.83
C ILE A 38 -3.51 13.44 6.36
N LEU A 39 -2.36 13.38 7.04
CA LEU A 39 -2.29 13.48 8.49
C LEU A 39 -2.48 14.94 8.94
N PRO A 40 -3.14 15.16 10.09
CA PRO A 40 -3.26 16.49 10.68
C PRO A 40 -1.91 16.99 11.21
N ASP A 41 -1.78 18.31 11.31
CA ASP A 41 -0.63 18.94 11.96
C ASP A 41 -0.58 18.62 13.46
N ALA A 42 0.62 18.62 14.03
CA ALA A 42 0.84 18.31 15.44
C ALA A 42 0.12 19.28 16.41
N GLU A 43 -0.16 20.51 15.97
CA GLU A 43 -0.96 21.48 16.75
C GLU A 43 -2.45 21.12 16.79
N ALA A 44 -2.98 20.55 15.70
CA ALA A 44 -4.38 20.14 15.59
C ALA A 44 -4.64 18.77 16.23
N PHE A 45 -3.65 17.88 16.22
CA PHE A 45 -3.74 16.55 16.82
C PHE A 45 -2.41 16.19 17.51
N PRO A 46 -2.26 16.53 18.81
CA PRO A 46 -0.98 16.45 19.53
C PRO A 46 -0.69 15.02 20.04
N TYR A 47 -0.77 14.03 19.15
CA TYR A 47 -0.49 12.63 19.44
C TYR A 47 0.54 12.06 18.47
N THR A 48 1.44 11.23 18.99
CA THR A 48 2.32 10.42 18.16
C THR A 48 1.53 9.26 17.55
N ILE A 49 1.47 9.21 16.23
CA ILE A 49 0.75 8.15 15.50
C ILE A 49 1.75 7.07 15.06
N ARG A 50 1.46 5.83 15.47
CA ARG A 50 2.14 4.62 15.00
C ARG A 50 1.11 3.69 14.35
N ALA A 51 1.31 3.38 13.08
CA ALA A 51 0.54 2.37 12.36
C ALA A 51 1.38 1.10 12.20
N ILE A 52 0.75 -0.06 12.35
CA ILE A 52 1.38 -1.36 12.09
C ILE A 52 0.48 -2.10 11.11
N SER A 53 1.05 -2.53 9.99
CA SER A 53 0.36 -3.32 8.98
C SER A 53 0.91 -4.74 9.00
N ASP A 54 0.13 -5.65 9.56
CA ASP A 54 0.43 -7.08 9.59
C ASP A 54 -0.24 -7.76 8.39
N ILE A 55 0.58 -8.24 7.46
CA ILE A 55 0.07 -8.94 6.28
C ILE A 55 -0.30 -10.37 6.66
N THR A 56 -1.59 -10.67 6.65
CA THR A 56 -2.10 -12.01 6.99
C THR A 56 -2.09 -12.96 5.80
N GLU A 57 -2.27 -12.43 4.60
CA GLU A 57 -2.28 -13.16 3.33
C GLU A 57 -1.68 -12.27 2.23
N SER A 58 -0.99 -12.85 1.26
CA SER A 58 -0.42 -12.11 0.14
C SER A 58 -0.46 -12.90 -1.16
N ASN A 59 -1.19 -12.37 -2.14
CA ASN A 59 -1.19 -12.84 -3.53
C ASN A 59 -1.16 -11.68 -4.54
N GLY A 60 -0.82 -10.48 -4.08
CA GLY A 60 -0.93 -9.24 -4.83
C GLY A 60 -0.71 -8.06 -3.90
N SER A 61 -0.21 -6.95 -4.44
CA SER A 61 0.27 -5.73 -3.79
C SER A 61 -0.16 -5.45 -2.33
N SER A 62 0.45 -6.16 -1.38
CA SER A 62 0.21 -5.99 0.06
C SER A 62 0.59 -4.61 0.57
N SER A 63 1.52 -3.92 -0.08
CA SER A 63 1.83 -2.52 0.22
C SER A 63 0.67 -1.55 -0.03
N MET A 64 -0.15 -1.80 -1.05
CA MET A 64 -1.33 -0.97 -1.32
C MET A 64 -2.46 -1.32 -0.35
N ALA A 65 -2.60 -2.59 0.03
CA ALA A 65 -3.46 -2.99 1.13
C ALA A 65 -3.07 -2.32 2.45
N SER A 66 -1.77 -2.11 2.72
CA SER A 66 -1.30 -1.34 3.88
C SER A 66 -1.74 0.12 3.86
N VAL A 67 -1.81 0.76 2.69
CA VAL A 67 -2.35 2.13 2.56
C VAL A 67 -3.82 2.15 2.95
N CYS A 68 -4.63 1.28 2.33
CA CYS A 68 -6.07 1.22 2.59
C CYS A 68 -6.38 0.89 4.07
N SER A 69 -5.71 -0.14 4.62
CA SER A 69 -5.90 -0.54 6.02
C SER A 69 -5.44 0.51 7.01
N THR A 70 -4.34 1.23 6.71
CA THR A 70 -3.88 2.35 7.56
C THR A 70 -4.89 3.49 7.55
N THR A 71 -5.41 3.89 6.39
CA THR A 71 -6.44 4.93 6.30
C THR A 71 -7.67 4.55 7.13
N LEU A 72 -8.17 3.32 7.00
CA LEU A 72 -9.30 2.85 7.81
C LEU A 72 -8.96 2.79 9.31
N GLY A 73 -7.76 2.35 9.66
CA GLY A 73 -7.27 2.31 11.04
C GLY A 73 -7.16 3.70 11.68
N LEU A 74 -6.71 4.70 10.92
CA LEU A 74 -6.66 6.09 11.37
C LEU A 74 -8.07 6.65 11.62
N MET A 75 -9.02 6.38 10.72
CA MET A 75 -10.42 6.77 10.89
C MET A 75 -11.04 6.10 12.12
N ALA A 76 -10.80 4.80 12.31
CA ALA A 76 -11.30 4.04 13.45
C ALA A 76 -10.68 4.52 14.78
N ALA A 77 -9.42 4.95 14.77
CA ALA A 77 -8.75 5.54 15.92
C ALA A 77 -9.18 6.98 16.22
N GLY A 78 -10.03 7.58 15.39
CA GLY A 78 -10.51 8.96 15.56
C GLY A 78 -9.50 10.02 15.16
N VAL A 79 -8.48 9.67 14.36
CA VAL A 79 -7.54 10.64 13.81
C VAL A 79 -8.26 11.50 12.77
N PRO A 80 -8.25 12.84 12.89
CA PRO A 80 -8.92 13.72 11.94
C PRO A 80 -8.10 13.85 10.65
N ILE A 81 -8.19 12.83 9.78
CA ILE A 81 -7.53 12.84 8.47
C ILE A 81 -8.23 13.78 7.50
N LEU A 82 -7.48 14.40 6.58
CA LEU A 82 -8.02 15.35 5.61
C LEU A 82 -8.98 14.71 4.61
N GLN A 83 -8.63 13.53 4.10
CA GLN A 83 -9.42 12.75 3.15
C GLN A 83 -8.96 11.28 3.19
N PRO A 84 -9.83 10.32 2.82
CA PRO A 84 -9.42 8.93 2.69
C PRO A 84 -8.49 8.73 1.47
N VAL A 85 -7.51 7.84 1.64
CA VAL A 85 -6.57 7.42 0.61
C VAL A 85 -6.67 5.91 0.44
N ALA A 86 -6.67 5.46 -0.81
CA ALA A 86 -6.57 4.06 -1.18
C ALA A 86 -5.34 3.84 -2.08
N GLY A 87 -4.94 2.61 -2.31
CA GLY A 87 -3.87 2.27 -3.25
C GLY A 87 -4.26 1.12 -4.15
N ILE A 88 -3.74 1.10 -5.37
CA ILE A 88 -3.90 -0.01 -6.32
C ILE A 88 -2.57 -0.27 -7.04
N SER A 89 -2.32 -1.54 -7.39
CA SER A 89 -1.23 -1.92 -8.28
C SER A 89 -1.71 -2.02 -9.72
N ILE A 90 -0.89 -1.51 -10.63
CA ILE A 90 -1.15 -1.52 -12.07
C ILE A 90 0.05 -2.18 -12.75
N GLY A 91 -0.22 -3.23 -13.52
CA GLY A 91 0.75 -3.86 -14.39
C GLY A 91 0.59 -3.39 -15.83
N VAL A 92 1.66 -3.50 -16.61
CA VAL A 92 1.68 -3.20 -18.04
C VAL A 92 2.30 -4.38 -18.76
N VAL A 93 1.56 -4.89 -19.74
CA VAL A 93 2.05 -5.88 -20.70
C VAL A 93 2.23 -5.17 -22.03
N ALA A 94 3.45 -5.18 -22.57
CA ALA A 94 3.76 -4.54 -23.85
C ALA A 94 4.35 -5.54 -24.83
N GLU A 95 3.88 -5.48 -26.08
CA GLU A 95 4.40 -6.26 -27.20
C GLU A 95 5.48 -5.48 -27.99
N PRO A 96 6.41 -6.18 -28.67
CA PRO A 96 7.46 -5.53 -29.46
C PRO A 96 6.95 -4.63 -30.60
N ASP A 97 5.71 -4.82 -31.04
CA ASP A 97 5.04 -4.02 -32.08
C ASP A 97 4.47 -2.69 -31.56
N GLY A 98 4.61 -2.42 -30.25
CA GLY A 98 4.15 -1.20 -29.59
C GLY A 98 2.74 -1.27 -28.99
N ARG A 99 2.05 -2.41 -29.08
CA ARG A 99 0.78 -2.61 -28.36
C ARG A 99 1.05 -2.77 -26.86
N PHE A 100 0.20 -2.19 -26.03
CA PHE A 100 0.27 -2.39 -24.59
C PHE A 100 -1.13 -2.49 -23.98
N GLU A 101 -1.24 -3.25 -22.90
CA GLU A 101 -2.44 -3.37 -22.07
C GLU A 101 -2.12 -3.06 -20.62
N LEU A 102 -3.07 -2.39 -19.95
CA LEU A 102 -3.01 -2.09 -18.53
C LEU A 102 -3.80 -3.13 -17.76
N LEU A 103 -3.16 -3.75 -16.77
CA LEU A 103 -3.79 -4.68 -15.84
C LEU A 103 -4.02 -3.97 -14.51
N THR A 104 -5.26 -3.92 -14.06
CA THR A 104 -5.65 -3.32 -12.79
C THR A 104 -5.74 -4.37 -11.70
N ASP A 105 -5.22 -4.06 -10.51
CA ASP A 105 -5.19 -4.96 -9.35
C ASP A 105 -4.48 -6.28 -9.62
N ILE A 106 -3.22 -6.17 -10.06
CA ILE A 106 -2.45 -7.34 -10.49
C ILE A 106 -2.17 -8.34 -9.37
N ILE A 107 -2.26 -9.62 -9.71
CA ILE A 107 -1.83 -10.72 -8.85
C ILE A 107 -0.31 -10.94 -8.92
N GLY A 108 0.22 -11.75 -7.99
CA GLY A 108 1.65 -12.03 -7.92
C GLY A 108 2.24 -12.61 -9.21
N ASP A 109 1.51 -13.48 -9.89
CA ASP A 109 1.93 -14.06 -11.17
C ASP A 109 1.97 -13.02 -12.29
N GLU A 110 1.00 -12.11 -12.34
CA GLU A 110 0.96 -11.02 -13.33
C GLU A 110 2.09 -10.01 -13.12
N ASP A 111 2.50 -9.75 -11.87
CA ASP A 111 3.69 -8.94 -11.56
C ASP A 111 4.99 -9.65 -12.02
N HIS A 112 5.02 -10.99 -12.00
CA HIS A 112 6.17 -11.76 -12.48
C HIS A 112 6.30 -11.74 -14.02
N PHE A 113 5.18 -11.82 -14.74
CA PHE A 113 5.16 -11.86 -16.20
C PHE A 113 5.03 -10.48 -16.86
N GLY A 114 4.66 -9.44 -16.10
CA GLY A 114 4.50 -8.07 -16.59
C GLY A 114 5.81 -7.45 -17.08
N THR A 115 5.71 -6.57 -18.08
CA THR A 115 6.85 -5.80 -18.58
C THR A 115 7.22 -4.67 -17.64
N TRP A 116 6.23 -4.06 -16.99
CA TRP A 116 6.42 -2.99 -16.01
C TRP A 116 5.27 -2.96 -15.00
N THR A 117 5.58 -2.60 -13.75
CA THR A 117 4.60 -2.50 -12.67
C THR A 117 4.71 -1.14 -11.97
N SER A 118 3.57 -0.48 -11.79
CA SER A 118 3.42 0.72 -10.94
C SER A 118 2.49 0.49 -9.76
N ARG A 119 2.74 1.25 -8.70
CA ARG A 119 1.93 1.26 -7.48
C ARG A 119 1.63 2.71 -7.15
N SER A 120 0.35 3.07 -7.20
CA SER A 120 -0.09 4.46 -7.05
C SER A 120 -1.12 4.56 -5.93
N PRO A 121 -0.88 5.41 -4.91
CA PRO A 121 -1.91 5.80 -3.98
C PRO A 121 -2.86 6.82 -4.66
N ALA A 122 -4.16 6.65 -4.48
CA ALA A 122 -5.20 7.55 -4.95
C ALA A 122 -5.96 8.14 -3.75
N ALA A 123 -6.04 9.47 -3.68
CA ALA A 123 -6.91 10.18 -2.75
C ALA A 123 -8.23 10.52 -3.45
N SER A 124 -9.34 10.52 -2.73
CA SER A 124 -10.68 10.69 -3.32
C SER A 124 -11.03 12.11 -3.80
N SER A 125 -10.06 12.94 -4.20
CA SER A 125 -10.31 14.33 -4.65
C SER A 125 -10.88 14.44 -6.07
N ALA A 126 -11.63 13.43 -6.54
CA ALA A 126 -12.40 13.53 -7.77
C ALA A 126 -13.79 14.09 -7.42
N SER A 127 -13.94 15.41 -7.55
CA SER A 127 -15.26 15.99 -7.81
C SER A 127 -15.84 15.28 -9.04
N PRO A 128 -17.07 14.76 -9.01
CA PRO A 128 -17.75 14.31 -10.21
C PRO A 128 -18.18 15.57 -10.96
N GLU A 129 -17.27 16.16 -11.74
CA GLU A 129 -17.67 17.14 -12.75
C GLU A 129 -18.21 16.36 -13.96
N ILE A 130 -19.47 16.68 -14.26
CA ILE A 130 -20.28 16.27 -15.41
C ILE A 130 -19.71 16.89 -16.68
#